data_AF-A0A4D5RSJ5-F1
#
_entry.id   AF-A0A4D5RSJ5-F1
#
_cell.length_a   1.000
_cell.length_b   1.000
_cell.length_c   1.000
_cell.angle_alpha   90.00
_cell.angle_beta   90.00
_cell.angle_gamma   90.00
#
_symmetry.space_group_name_H-M   'P 1'
#
loop_
_entity.id
_entity.type
_entity.pdbx_description
1 polymer ?
#
loop_
_entity_poly.entity_id
_entity_poly.type
_entity_poly.pdbx_seq_one_letter_code
_entity_poly.pdbx_strand_id
1 'polypeptide(L)'
;WKLNGWEMNSGRMIGTPDVDHTTETGYGVYARLKSSVGHLASPLLRTIKSSERRCVKFWFYLSGREAEQLNVTRVVSFRVESVIWAVRASQVPQRQWLSGSVDLLGDKDALMVAFIGATSSAPDSAVAVDDILIGEKGCPSAASCDFQDDFCNWWNVGNKTSAMQWYRNSGSTMTDGGPSVDHTLKTSRGIYLLLDAQDLSAVQEGVVESELIAKASDAACFRLFYQIANGSDASLAVEVRDASGPIVSRWTITGRGNNSWMPFSQDLNNLPSEYTIRISGTPGKLQRSDVAIDDISLFSGKCPERPTATTSASSQSTGLTTVSTETTQSSTQSGTTTPSEEKSSQPSTSTSAPQTTTQKEVVTCAPGQFNCRDNKNCIPLALLCDGVKGLFQWIDE
;
A
#
# COMPACT_ATOMS: atom_id res chain seq x y z
N TRP A 1 -1.12 -28.09 6.94
CA TRP A 1 -2.20 -28.06 5.94
C TRP A 1 -2.27 -29.41 5.24
N LYS A 2 -3.47 -29.85 4.85
CA LYS A 2 -3.68 -31.09 4.08
C LYS A 2 -3.91 -30.73 2.62
N LEU A 3 -3.01 -31.20 1.75
CA LEU A 3 -3.04 -30.95 0.31
C LEU A 3 -3.82 -32.08 -0.39
N ASN A 4 -4.98 -31.78 -0.95
CA ASN A 4 -5.74 -32.73 -1.77
C ASN A 4 -5.97 -32.13 -3.17
N GLY A 5 -5.32 -32.66 -4.21
CA GLY A 5 -5.30 -32.00 -5.53
C GLY A 5 -4.42 -30.73 -5.56
N TRP A 6 -3.65 -30.50 -4.50
CA TRP A 6 -2.62 -29.46 -4.38
C TRP A 6 -1.25 -30.12 -4.19
N GLU A 7 -0.18 -29.43 -4.55
CA GLU A 7 1.19 -29.83 -4.29
C GLU A 7 2.05 -28.63 -3.88
N MET A 8 3.13 -28.86 -3.15
CA MET A 8 4.14 -27.83 -2.91
C MET A 8 5.01 -27.70 -4.16
N ASN A 9 5.33 -26.48 -4.56
CA ASN A 9 6.09 -26.19 -5.77
C ASN A 9 7.06 -25.02 -5.54
N SER A 10 8.08 -24.93 -6.38
CA SER A 10 9.08 -23.85 -6.40
C SER A 10 9.19 -23.28 -7.82
N GLY A 11 9.44 -21.97 -7.95
CA GLY A 11 9.43 -21.26 -9.23
C GLY A 11 10.44 -21.82 -10.24
N ARG A 12 9.95 -22.54 -11.26
CA ARG A 12 10.75 -23.14 -12.35
C ARG A 12 9.93 -23.74 -13.51
N MET A 13 8.59 -23.64 -13.49
CA MET A 13 7.71 -24.24 -14.50
C MET A 13 6.94 -23.19 -15.30
N ILE A 14 6.76 -23.44 -16.60
CA ILE A 14 6.01 -22.53 -17.49
C ILE A 14 4.57 -22.36 -16.97
N GLY A 15 4.10 -21.12 -16.87
CA GLY A 15 2.74 -20.79 -16.43
C GLY A 15 2.51 -20.83 -14.93
N THR A 16 3.52 -21.18 -14.13
CA THR A 16 3.50 -21.01 -12.69
C THR A 16 4.05 -19.64 -12.29
N PRO A 17 3.89 -19.22 -11.03
CA PRO A 17 4.73 -18.16 -10.50
C PRO A 17 6.21 -18.46 -10.79
N ASP A 18 6.94 -17.47 -11.29
CA ASP A 18 8.39 -17.58 -11.54
C ASP A 18 9.19 -17.54 -10.22
N VAL A 19 8.60 -16.94 -9.20
CA VAL A 19 9.13 -16.81 -7.84
C VAL A 19 8.03 -17.07 -6.82
N ASP A 20 8.39 -17.59 -5.64
CA ASP A 20 7.49 -17.59 -4.48
C ASP A 20 7.26 -16.17 -3.97
N HIS A 21 6.21 -15.96 -3.17
CA HIS A 21 5.95 -14.63 -2.63
C HIS A 21 6.83 -14.33 -1.41
N THR A 22 7.07 -15.31 -0.52
CA THR A 22 7.77 -15.08 0.76
C THR A 22 9.20 -14.57 0.58
N THR A 23 9.96 -15.18 -0.33
CA THR A 23 11.38 -14.89 -0.57
C THR A 23 11.61 -14.16 -1.89
N GLU A 24 10.59 -14.07 -2.74
CA GLU A 24 10.67 -13.49 -4.09
C GLU A 24 11.78 -14.15 -4.92
N THR A 25 12.00 -15.47 -4.71
CA THR A 25 13.01 -16.24 -5.45
C THR A 25 12.40 -17.46 -6.15
N GLY A 26 13.13 -18.02 -7.12
CA GLY A 26 12.74 -19.30 -7.72
C GLY A 26 12.93 -20.52 -6.79
N TYR A 27 13.43 -20.31 -5.57
CA TYR A 27 13.76 -21.38 -4.61
C TYR A 27 12.76 -21.48 -3.46
N GLY A 28 12.01 -20.42 -3.15
CA GLY A 28 10.97 -20.53 -2.15
C GLY A 28 9.79 -21.37 -2.64
N VAL A 29 8.85 -21.62 -1.74
CA VAL A 29 7.88 -22.70 -1.90
C VAL A 29 6.46 -22.21 -1.64
N TYR A 30 5.57 -22.46 -2.60
CA TYR A 30 4.14 -22.15 -2.51
C TYR A 30 3.29 -23.40 -2.77
N ALA A 31 2.00 -23.36 -2.42
CA ALA A 31 1.06 -24.42 -2.77
C ALA A 31 0.44 -24.14 -4.14
N ARG A 32 0.52 -25.09 -5.07
CA ARG A 32 -0.05 -25.02 -6.42
C ARG A 32 -1.13 -26.08 -6.60
N LEU A 33 -2.16 -25.75 -7.36
CA LEU A 33 -3.16 -26.71 -7.79
C LEU A 33 -2.58 -27.69 -8.82
N LYS A 34 -2.65 -28.99 -8.50
CA LYS A 34 -2.14 -30.10 -9.33
C LYS A 34 -3.20 -30.69 -10.25
N SER A 35 -4.46 -30.63 -9.84
CA SER A 35 -5.61 -31.21 -10.53
C SER A 35 -6.58 -30.12 -10.95
N SER A 36 -7.57 -30.44 -11.79
CA SER A 36 -8.56 -29.45 -12.25
C SER A 36 -9.33 -28.78 -11.11
N VAL A 37 -9.52 -29.51 -10.00
CA VAL A 37 -10.06 -29.01 -8.74
C VAL A 37 -9.22 -29.59 -7.59
N GLY A 38 -9.04 -28.81 -6.53
CA GLY A 38 -8.31 -29.24 -5.35
C GLY A 38 -8.81 -28.55 -4.09
N HIS A 39 -8.58 -29.20 -2.96
CA HIS A 39 -8.98 -28.80 -1.62
C HIS A 39 -7.74 -28.75 -0.71
N LEU A 40 -7.37 -27.56 -0.26
CA LEU A 40 -6.26 -27.31 0.65
C LEU A 40 -6.83 -26.92 2.02
N ALA A 41 -6.84 -27.87 2.96
CA ALA A 41 -7.51 -27.69 4.25
C ALA A 41 -6.52 -27.39 5.38
N SER A 42 -6.90 -26.47 6.27
CA SER A 42 -6.19 -26.22 7.52
C SER A 42 -6.33 -27.44 8.45
N PRO A 43 -5.44 -27.60 9.44
CA PRO A 43 -5.77 -28.39 10.62
C PRO A 43 -7.03 -27.84 11.31
N LEU A 44 -7.60 -28.63 12.22
CA LEU A 44 -8.66 -28.15 13.11
C LEU A 44 -8.16 -26.93 13.88
N LEU A 45 -8.88 -25.81 13.77
CA LEU A 45 -8.53 -24.59 14.47
C LEU A 45 -8.90 -24.74 15.95
N ARG A 46 -8.08 -24.15 16.83
CA ARG A 46 -8.45 -24.02 18.24
C ARG A 46 -9.76 -23.25 18.35
N THR A 47 -10.56 -23.56 19.38
CA THR A 47 -11.88 -22.98 19.59
C THR A 47 -11.86 -21.47 19.42
N ILE A 48 -12.50 -21.00 18.34
CA ILE A 48 -12.81 -19.59 18.11
C ILE A 48 -14.20 -19.39 18.69
N LYS A 49 -14.36 -18.55 19.70
CA LYS A 49 -15.71 -18.32 20.26
C LYS A 49 -16.62 -17.80 19.16
N SER A 50 -17.90 -18.15 19.21
CA SER A 50 -18.87 -17.69 18.20
C SER A 50 -18.96 -16.16 18.03
N SER A 51 -18.55 -15.38 19.04
CA SER A 51 -18.48 -13.91 18.99
C SER A 51 -17.14 -13.36 18.46
N GLU A 52 -16.12 -14.20 18.33
CA GLU A 52 -14.79 -13.82 17.89
C GLU A 52 -14.70 -13.91 16.35
N ARG A 53 -13.90 -13.00 15.78
CA ARG A 53 -13.55 -12.98 14.37
C ARG A 53 -12.05 -13.08 14.24
N ARG A 54 -11.57 -13.85 13.27
CA ARG A 54 -10.15 -14.00 12.93
C ARG A 54 -9.93 -13.65 11.46
N CYS A 55 -8.80 -13.07 11.13
CA CYS A 55 -8.47 -12.75 9.76
C CYS A 55 -7.69 -13.89 9.12
N VAL A 56 -8.19 -14.43 8.01
CA VAL A 56 -7.42 -15.30 7.13
C VAL A 56 -6.79 -14.40 6.07
N LYS A 57 -5.47 -14.19 6.14
CA LYS A 57 -4.68 -13.44 5.16
C LYS A 57 -3.83 -14.42 4.37
N PHE A 58 -3.70 -14.23 3.07
CA PHE A 58 -2.97 -15.14 2.18
C PHE A 58 -2.55 -14.41 0.92
N TRP A 59 -1.54 -14.94 0.25
CA TRP A 59 -1.16 -14.53 -1.09
C TRP A 59 -1.66 -15.56 -2.10
N PHE A 60 -2.09 -15.11 -3.27
CA PHE A 60 -2.58 -15.98 -4.33
C PHE A 60 -2.12 -15.53 -5.71
N TYR A 61 -2.11 -16.46 -6.64
CA TYR A 61 -1.75 -16.23 -8.04
C TYR A 61 -2.72 -16.96 -8.96
N LEU A 62 -3.18 -16.24 -10.00
CA LEU A 62 -4.01 -16.80 -11.07
C LEU A 62 -3.38 -16.51 -12.43
N SER A 63 -3.24 -17.54 -13.26
CA SER A 63 -2.61 -17.44 -14.59
C SER A 63 -3.42 -16.69 -15.63
N GLY A 64 -4.75 -16.62 -15.48
CA GLY A 64 -5.60 -15.79 -16.34
C GLY A 64 -6.59 -16.47 -17.29
N ARG A 65 -6.67 -17.80 -17.35
CA ARG A 65 -7.70 -18.47 -18.17
C ARG A 65 -9.03 -18.48 -17.42
N GLU A 66 -10.13 -18.61 -18.16
CA GLU A 66 -11.49 -18.50 -17.60
C GLU A 66 -11.81 -19.51 -16.49
N ALA A 67 -11.16 -20.67 -16.51
CA ALA A 67 -11.37 -21.72 -15.50
C ALA A 67 -10.58 -21.48 -14.20
N GLU A 68 -9.64 -20.53 -14.16
CA GLU A 68 -8.87 -20.25 -12.96
C GLU A 68 -9.66 -19.43 -11.95
N GLN A 69 -9.86 -20.01 -10.78
CA GLN A 69 -10.55 -19.38 -9.66
C GLN A 69 -10.04 -19.95 -8.34
N LEU A 70 -10.21 -19.15 -7.28
CA LEU A 70 -9.87 -19.52 -5.92
C LEU A 70 -11.00 -19.12 -4.98
N ASN A 71 -11.47 -20.07 -4.18
CA ASN A 71 -12.43 -19.83 -3.13
C ASN A 71 -11.81 -20.15 -1.77
N VAL A 72 -12.12 -19.34 -0.76
CA VAL A 72 -11.86 -19.68 0.64
C VAL A 72 -13.18 -20.07 1.28
N THR A 73 -13.18 -21.22 1.93
CA THR A 73 -14.34 -21.77 2.61
C THR A 73 -14.09 -21.91 4.10
N ARG A 74 -15.19 -21.72 4.84
CA ARG A 74 -15.32 -22.05 6.24
C ARG A 74 -15.96 -23.43 6.33
N VAL A 75 -15.31 -24.37 7.01
CA VAL A 75 -15.82 -25.74 7.19
C VAL A 75 -16.19 -25.94 8.65
N VAL A 76 -17.48 -26.17 8.92
CA VAL A 76 -18.01 -26.45 10.26
C VAL A 76 -18.50 -27.88 10.39
N SER A 77 -18.34 -28.47 11.58
CA SER A 77 -18.79 -29.83 11.88
C SER A 77 -18.25 -30.89 10.89
N PHE A 78 -17.08 -30.61 10.29
CA PHE A 78 -16.41 -31.41 9.25
C PHE A 78 -17.22 -31.70 7.98
N ARG A 79 -18.42 -31.12 7.82
CA ARG A 79 -19.36 -31.49 6.75
C ARG A 79 -20.07 -30.32 6.09
N VAL A 80 -20.18 -29.19 6.76
CA VAL A 80 -20.84 -28.00 6.21
C VAL A 80 -19.76 -27.03 5.77
N GLU A 81 -19.64 -26.85 4.47
CA GLU A 81 -18.67 -25.97 3.84
C GLU A 81 -19.37 -24.75 3.24
N SER A 82 -19.00 -23.55 3.68
CA SER A 82 -19.57 -22.29 3.21
C SER A 82 -18.47 -21.42 2.61
N VAL A 83 -18.67 -20.93 1.38
CA VAL A 83 -17.76 -19.97 0.74
C VAL A 83 -17.84 -18.64 1.47
N ILE A 84 -16.69 -18.14 1.93
CA ILE A 84 -16.58 -16.85 2.62
C ILE A 84 -15.81 -15.81 1.78
N TRP A 85 -15.05 -16.25 0.78
CA TRP A 85 -14.35 -15.41 -0.18
C TRP A 85 -14.18 -16.15 -1.49
N ALA A 86 -14.23 -15.45 -2.62
CA ALA A 86 -14.07 -16.03 -3.94
C ALA A 86 -13.51 -15.00 -4.93
N VAL A 87 -12.68 -15.47 -5.85
CA VAL A 87 -12.17 -14.67 -6.96
C VAL A 87 -12.00 -15.53 -8.21
N ARG A 88 -12.26 -14.95 -9.38
CA ARG A 88 -11.92 -15.52 -10.69
C ARG A 88 -10.80 -14.75 -11.35
N ALA A 89 -10.05 -15.41 -12.22
CA ALA A 89 -8.93 -14.78 -12.92
C ALA A 89 -9.34 -13.64 -13.86
N SER A 90 -10.61 -13.54 -14.24
CA SER A 90 -11.16 -12.42 -15.00
C SER A 90 -11.42 -11.16 -14.17
N GLN A 91 -11.44 -11.27 -12.84
CA GLN A 91 -11.79 -10.17 -11.93
C GLN A 91 -10.57 -9.44 -11.36
N VAL A 92 -9.36 -9.98 -11.58
CA VAL A 92 -8.13 -9.47 -11.01
C VAL A 92 -7.01 -9.48 -12.05
N PRO A 93 -5.94 -8.69 -11.86
CA PRO A 93 -4.78 -8.83 -12.71
C PRO A 93 -4.21 -10.24 -12.64
N GLN A 94 -3.73 -10.69 -13.79
CA GLN A 94 -3.30 -12.06 -13.99
C GLN A 94 -1.78 -12.12 -13.93
N ARG A 95 -1.25 -13.30 -13.59
CA ARG A 95 0.19 -13.58 -13.57
C ARG A 95 1.00 -12.70 -12.62
N GLN A 96 0.40 -12.34 -11.49
CA GLN A 96 1.07 -11.69 -10.39
C GLN A 96 0.55 -12.21 -9.06
N TRP A 97 1.38 -12.12 -8.02
CA TRP A 97 0.97 -12.39 -6.64
C TRP A 97 0.08 -11.24 -6.15
N LEU A 98 -1.07 -11.61 -5.59
CA LEU A 98 -2.04 -10.71 -5.00
C LEU A 98 -2.33 -11.17 -3.58
N SER A 99 -2.52 -10.22 -2.65
CA SER A 99 -3.00 -10.55 -1.32
C SER A 99 -4.53 -10.64 -1.31
N GLY A 100 -5.04 -11.57 -0.53
CA GLY A 100 -6.45 -11.67 -0.17
C GLY A 100 -6.60 -11.78 1.34
N SER A 101 -7.71 -11.26 1.86
CA SER A 101 -8.07 -11.43 3.26
C SER A 101 -9.56 -11.60 3.45
N VAL A 102 -9.96 -12.46 4.40
CA VAL A 102 -11.37 -12.67 4.73
C VAL A 102 -11.58 -12.96 6.22
N ASP A 103 -12.66 -12.41 6.77
CA ASP A 103 -13.10 -12.68 8.12
C ASP A 103 -13.58 -14.14 8.27
N LEU A 104 -12.94 -14.87 9.19
CA LEU A 104 -13.38 -16.15 9.70
C LEU A 104 -14.18 -15.94 10.99
N LEU A 105 -15.49 -16.10 10.88
CA LEU A 105 -16.41 -16.02 12.03
C LEU A 105 -16.32 -17.29 12.87
N GLY A 106 -16.19 -17.16 14.19
CA GLY A 106 -16.18 -18.30 15.10
C GLY A 106 -17.48 -19.12 15.06
N ASP A 107 -17.41 -20.39 15.43
CA ASP A 107 -18.55 -21.30 15.47
C ASP A 107 -18.65 -22.01 16.83
N LYS A 108 -19.80 -22.63 17.12
CA LYS A 108 -19.92 -23.54 18.27
C LYS A 108 -19.22 -24.87 17.99
N ASP A 109 -19.17 -25.28 16.72
CA ASP A 109 -18.61 -26.54 16.29
C ASP A 109 -17.12 -26.43 15.90
N ALA A 110 -16.52 -27.60 15.65
CA ALA A 110 -15.20 -27.73 15.04
C ALA A 110 -15.10 -26.94 13.73
N LEU A 111 -14.02 -26.17 13.59
CA LEU A 111 -13.83 -25.19 12.52
C LEU A 111 -12.52 -25.39 11.78
N MET A 112 -12.57 -25.38 10.45
CA MET A 112 -11.40 -25.33 9.56
C MET A 112 -11.60 -24.27 8.50
N VAL A 113 -10.49 -23.85 7.88
CA VAL A 113 -10.48 -23.05 6.65
C VAL A 113 -9.98 -23.94 5.53
N ALA A 114 -10.58 -23.85 4.34
CA ALA A 114 -10.05 -24.51 3.16
C ALA A 114 -9.97 -23.58 1.96
N PHE A 115 -8.98 -23.82 1.11
CA PHE A 115 -8.82 -23.18 -0.18
C PHE A 115 -9.25 -24.18 -1.27
N ILE A 116 -10.27 -23.80 -2.03
CA ILE A 116 -10.79 -24.58 -3.15
C ILE A 116 -10.39 -23.88 -4.44
N GLY A 117 -9.43 -24.47 -5.14
CA GLY A 117 -8.98 -23.98 -6.43
C GLY A 117 -9.66 -24.74 -7.56
N ALA A 118 -9.90 -24.05 -8.68
CA ALA A 118 -10.17 -24.70 -9.96
C ALA A 118 -9.23 -24.13 -11.04
N THR A 119 -8.80 -24.99 -11.97
CA THR A 119 -7.94 -24.60 -13.08
C THR A 119 -8.30 -25.38 -14.34
N SER A 120 -8.04 -24.77 -15.50
CA SER A 120 -8.14 -25.42 -16.81
C SER A 120 -7.21 -26.63 -16.98
N SER A 121 -6.20 -26.77 -16.11
CA SER A 121 -5.13 -27.78 -16.22
C SER A 121 -4.33 -27.68 -17.52
N ALA A 122 -4.36 -26.52 -18.17
CA ALA A 122 -3.54 -26.24 -19.33
C ALA A 122 -2.05 -26.12 -18.91
N PRO A 123 -1.10 -26.38 -19.82
CA PRO A 123 0.33 -26.36 -19.49
C PRO A 123 0.82 -25.03 -18.89
N ASP A 124 0.19 -23.92 -19.25
CA ASP A 124 0.52 -22.57 -18.80
C ASP A 124 -0.48 -22.02 -17.77
N SER A 125 -1.35 -22.87 -17.19
CA SER A 125 -2.31 -22.47 -16.17
C SER A 125 -1.81 -22.73 -14.76
N ALA A 126 -2.19 -21.86 -13.83
CA ALA A 126 -1.86 -21.96 -12.43
C ALA A 126 -2.92 -21.28 -11.55
N VAL A 127 -3.27 -21.99 -10.49
CA VAL A 127 -3.81 -21.41 -9.26
C VAL A 127 -2.83 -21.78 -8.16
N ALA A 128 -2.33 -20.77 -7.45
CA ALA A 128 -1.41 -20.96 -6.35
C ALA A 128 -1.79 -20.10 -5.15
N VAL A 129 -1.41 -20.57 -3.97
CA VAL A 129 -1.59 -19.89 -2.69
C VAL A 129 -0.29 -19.96 -1.92
N ASP A 130 0.06 -18.87 -1.27
CA ASP A 130 1.26 -18.74 -0.45
C ASP A 130 0.95 -17.96 0.84
N ASP A 131 1.87 -17.99 1.81
CA ASP A 131 1.86 -17.11 2.99
C ASP A 131 0.51 -17.07 3.75
N ILE A 132 -0.09 -18.24 3.99
CA ILE A 132 -1.39 -18.31 4.68
C ILE A 132 -1.22 -18.07 6.19
N LEU A 133 -1.82 -16.99 6.66
CA LEU A 133 -1.86 -16.57 8.06
C LEU A 133 -3.31 -16.55 8.58
N ILE A 134 -3.53 -17.06 9.79
CA ILE A 134 -4.80 -16.90 10.52
C ILE A 134 -4.52 -16.09 11.80
N GLY A 135 -4.85 -14.80 11.75
CA GLY A 135 -4.64 -13.85 12.85
C GLY A 135 -5.63 -14.04 14.01
N GLU A 136 -5.36 -13.37 15.12
CA GLU A 136 -6.23 -13.44 16.32
C GLU A 136 -7.37 -12.42 16.32
N LYS A 137 -7.28 -11.40 15.45
CA LYS A 137 -8.28 -10.35 15.26
C LYS A 137 -8.94 -10.51 13.90
N GLY A 138 -10.14 -9.93 13.73
CA GLY A 138 -10.81 -9.85 12.43
C GLY A 138 -10.00 -9.03 11.42
N CYS A 139 -10.30 -9.21 10.14
CA CYS A 139 -9.66 -8.45 9.08
C CYS A 139 -10.04 -6.96 9.17
N PRO A 140 -9.16 -6.07 8.67
CA PRO A 140 -9.55 -4.71 8.32
C PRO A 140 -10.77 -4.72 7.39
N SER A 141 -11.55 -3.64 7.41
CA SER A 141 -12.62 -3.45 6.43
C SER A 141 -12.04 -3.44 5.01
N ALA A 142 -12.82 -3.88 4.03
CA ALA A 142 -12.41 -3.90 2.63
C ALA A 142 -11.81 -2.54 2.20
N ALA A 143 -10.78 -2.58 1.36
CA ALA A 143 -9.97 -1.46 0.90
C ALA A 143 -9.22 -0.67 1.98
N SER A 144 -9.37 -0.99 3.27
CA SER A 144 -8.67 -0.26 4.34
C SER A 144 -7.21 -0.71 4.42
N CYS A 145 -6.28 0.25 4.50
CA CYS A 145 -4.85 -0.04 4.53
C CYS A 145 -4.05 1.11 5.14
N ASP A 146 -3.16 0.75 6.07
CA ASP A 146 -2.18 1.64 6.72
C ASP A 146 -0.75 1.44 6.18
N PHE A 147 -0.57 0.51 5.22
CA PHE A 147 0.68 0.21 4.53
C PHE A 147 1.85 -0.29 5.39
N GLN A 148 1.60 -0.64 6.65
CA GLN A 148 2.67 -0.97 7.60
C GLN A 148 3.33 -2.32 7.35
N ASP A 149 2.57 -3.29 6.87
CA ASP A 149 3.09 -4.62 6.55
C ASP A 149 3.34 -4.79 5.04
N ASP A 150 2.37 -4.40 4.22
CA ASP A 150 2.37 -4.55 2.75
C ASP A 150 1.38 -3.57 2.10
N PHE A 151 0.98 -3.80 0.84
CA PHE A 151 -0.05 -3.04 0.15
C PHE A 151 -1.48 -3.43 0.58
N CYS A 152 -1.64 -4.25 1.62
CA CYS A 152 -2.89 -4.90 1.97
C CYS A 152 -3.46 -5.64 0.75
N ASN A 153 -4.73 -5.42 0.38
CA ASN A 153 -5.31 -6.00 -0.83
C ASN A 153 -5.32 -5.02 -2.01
N TRP A 154 -4.45 -4.00 -1.99
CA TRP A 154 -4.22 -3.11 -3.12
C TRP A 154 -3.10 -3.62 -4.02
N TRP A 155 -3.16 -3.30 -5.30
CA TRP A 155 -2.07 -3.57 -6.24
C TRP A 155 -1.82 -2.39 -7.17
N ASN A 156 -0.58 -2.26 -7.64
CA ASN A 156 -0.26 -1.35 -8.73
C ASN A 156 -0.90 -1.85 -10.04
N VAL A 157 -1.45 -0.91 -10.81
CA VAL A 157 -2.00 -1.16 -12.14
C VAL A 157 -0.98 -0.80 -13.20
N GLY A 158 -0.84 -1.70 -14.19
CA GLY A 158 0.14 -1.56 -15.27
C GLY A 158 1.53 -1.96 -14.82
N ASN A 159 2.46 -2.00 -15.78
CA ASN A 159 3.86 -2.26 -15.50
C ASN A 159 4.67 -0.96 -15.58
N LYS A 160 5.95 -1.04 -15.21
CA LYS A 160 6.89 0.09 -15.18
C LYS A 160 7.13 0.79 -16.52
N THR A 161 6.80 0.13 -17.63
CA THR A 161 6.92 0.73 -18.97
C THR A 161 5.67 1.50 -19.37
N SER A 162 4.52 1.13 -18.81
CA SER A 162 3.21 1.72 -19.11
C SER A 162 2.69 2.68 -18.04
N ALA A 163 3.21 2.62 -16.82
CA ALA A 163 2.75 3.37 -15.67
C ALA A 163 3.86 3.56 -14.63
N MET A 164 3.84 4.71 -13.94
CA MET A 164 4.59 4.89 -12.72
C MET A 164 4.02 3.96 -11.63
N GLN A 165 4.85 3.52 -10.69
CA GLN A 165 4.43 2.60 -9.63
C GLN A 165 4.43 3.34 -8.30
N TRP A 166 3.36 3.17 -7.52
CA TRP A 166 3.36 3.51 -6.11
C TRP A 166 4.31 2.57 -5.39
N TYR A 167 5.09 3.09 -4.46
CA TYR A 167 5.97 2.29 -3.62
C TYR A 167 5.85 2.70 -2.16
N ARG A 168 6.18 1.76 -1.27
CA ARG A 168 6.20 1.99 0.18
C ARG A 168 7.45 2.77 0.54
N ASN A 169 7.26 3.92 1.19
CA ASN A 169 8.33 4.78 1.68
C ASN A 169 8.22 4.99 3.19
N SER A 170 9.36 5.24 3.83
CA SER A 170 9.44 5.60 5.25
C SER A 170 10.34 6.82 5.42
N GLY A 171 9.99 7.72 6.35
CA GLY A 171 10.81 8.90 6.63
C GLY A 171 10.70 9.96 5.55
N SER A 172 11.68 10.87 5.50
CA SER A 172 11.68 12.00 4.59
C SER A 172 11.90 11.60 3.13
N THR A 173 11.22 12.30 2.23
CA THR A 173 11.57 12.30 0.81
C THR A 173 12.66 13.34 0.52
N MET A 174 13.27 13.28 -0.67
CA MET A 174 14.26 14.29 -1.09
C MET A 174 13.60 15.59 -1.57
N THR A 175 12.27 15.63 -1.68
CA THR A 175 11.55 16.85 -2.08
C THR A 175 11.11 17.61 -0.83
N ASP A 176 11.32 18.93 -0.80
CA ASP A 176 11.02 19.76 0.38
C ASP A 176 9.52 19.80 0.77
N GLY A 177 8.64 19.18 -0.04
CA GLY A 177 7.20 19.11 0.18
C GLY A 177 6.65 17.72 0.55
N GLY A 178 7.47 16.67 0.51
CA GLY A 178 7.06 15.31 0.85
C GLY A 178 6.92 15.07 2.37
N PRO A 179 6.29 13.96 2.79
CA PRO A 179 6.20 13.61 4.20
C PRO A 179 7.58 13.39 4.80
N SER A 180 7.76 13.77 6.07
CA SER A 180 8.93 13.41 6.88
C SER A 180 8.67 12.22 7.81
N VAL A 181 7.40 11.92 8.05
CA VAL A 181 6.89 10.85 8.90
C VAL A 181 5.58 10.32 8.31
N ASP A 182 5.26 9.05 8.57
CA ASP A 182 3.97 8.47 8.23
C ASP A 182 2.82 9.10 9.02
N HIS A 183 1.59 8.95 8.54
CA HIS A 183 0.43 9.45 9.26
C HIS A 183 0.01 8.50 10.40
N THR A 184 0.12 7.19 10.17
CA THR A 184 -0.32 6.12 11.08
C THR A 184 0.39 6.15 12.44
N LEU A 185 1.72 5.96 12.46
CA LEU A 185 2.56 5.94 13.65
C LEU A 185 3.10 7.31 14.01
N LYS A 186 3.09 8.26 13.07
CA LYS A 186 3.68 9.60 13.23
C LYS A 186 5.17 9.53 13.53
N THR A 187 5.86 8.62 12.88
CA THR A 187 7.31 8.43 13.03
C THR A 187 7.99 8.32 11.67
N SER A 188 9.31 8.53 11.64
CA SER A 188 10.09 8.32 10.42
C SER A 188 10.25 6.85 10.03
N ARG A 189 9.77 5.92 10.86
CA ARG A 189 9.83 4.46 10.63
C ARG A 189 8.52 3.87 10.15
N GLY A 190 7.40 4.59 10.29
CA GLY A 190 6.16 4.11 9.71
C GLY A 190 6.15 4.34 8.20
N ILE A 191 5.21 3.70 7.54
CA ILE A 191 5.20 3.50 6.09
C ILE A 191 4.01 4.21 5.48
N TYR A 192 4.22 4.77 4.30
CA TYR A 192 3.15 5.35 3.49
C TYR A 192 3.43 5.04 2.01
N LEU A 193 2.42 5.20 1.15
CA LEU A 193 2.63 5.06 -0.30
C LEU A 193 3.05 6.38 -0.93
N LEU A 194 4.00 6.30 -1.86
CA LEU A 194 4.63 7.45 -2.50
C LEU A 194 4.69 7.28 -4.02
N LEU A 195 4.32 8.34 -4.73
CA LEU A 195 4.81 8.63 -6.08
C LEU A 195 5.80 9.78 -5.99
N ASP A 196 7.05 9.48 -6.27
CA ASP A 196 8.16 10.42 -6.10
C ASP A 196 8.44 11.21 -7.37
N ALA A 197 8.38 12.53 -7.26
CA ALA A 197 8.48 13.48 -8.36
C ALA A 197 9.86 13.54 -9.02
N GLN A 198 10.88 12.95 -8.43
CA GLN A 198 12.18 12.81 -9.07
C GLN A 198 12.27 11.55 -9.94
N ASP A 199 11.18 10.77 -10.07
CA ASP A 199 11.20 9.58 -10.90
C ASP A 199 11.28 10.03 -12.35
N LEU A 200 12.32 9.56 -13.03
CA LEU A 200 12.61 9.88 -14.42
C LEU A 200 11.78 9.02 -15.38
N SER A 201 10.78 8.29 -14.88
CA SER A 201 9.80 7.59 -15.70
C SER A 201 9.22 8.52 -16.78
N ALA A 202 9.21 8.03 -18.02
CA ALA A 202 8.56 8.74 -19.12
C ALA A 202 7.03 8.88 -18.89
N VAL A 203 6.46 7.97 -18.09
CA VAL A 203 5.05 8.00 -17.67
C VAL A 203 4.95 8.59 -16.27
N GLN A 204 4.11 9.62 -16.12
CA GLN A 204 3.98 10.42 -14.90
C GLN A 204 2.59 10.25 -14.27
N GLU A 205 2.04 9.05 -14.38
CA GLU A 205 0.81 8.66 -13.69
C GLU A 205 1.04 7.27 -13.08
N GLY A 206 0.80 7.18 -11.77
CA GLY A 206 0.80 5.93 -11.05
C GLY A 206 -0.59 5.60 -10.55
N VAL A 207 -0.96 4.32 -10.59
CA VAL A 207 -2.31 3.88 -10.27
C VAL A 207 -2.24 2.67 -9.34
N VAL A 208 -2.95 2.74 -8.22
CA VAL A 208 -3.26 1.59 -7.37
C VAL A 208 -4.76 1.32 -7.37
N GLU A 209 -5.12 0.05 -7.25
CA GLU A 209 -6.51 -0.40 -7.26
C GLU A 209 -6.74 -1.39 -6.12
N SER A 210 -7.88 -1.27 -5.45
CA SER A 210 -8.29 -2.15 -4.36
C SER A 210 -8.76 -3.50 -4.88
N GLU A 211 -8.97 -4.43 -3.96
CA GLU A 211 -9.75 -5.64 -4.21
C GLU A 211 -11.16 -5.34 -4.74
N LEU A 212 -11.81 -6.37 -5.29
CA LEU A 212 -13.22 -6.32 -5.63
C LEU A 212 -14.07 -6.30 -4.35
N ILE A 213 -14.89 -5.26 -4.21
CA ILE A 213 -15.68 -5.00 -3.01
C ILE A 213 -17.14 -5.33 -3.30
N ALA A 214 -17.70 -6.24 -2.53
CA ALA A 214 -19.14 -6.48 -2.52
C ALA A 214 -19.84 -5.37 -1.73
N LYS A 215 -20.93 -4.84 -2.28
CA LYS A 215 -21.73 -3.80 -1.64
C LYS A 215 -22.36 -4.30 -0.34
N ALA A 216 -21.90 -3.75 0.79
CA ALA A 216 -22.50 -4.01 2.10
C ALA A 216 -23.70 -3.11 2.42
N SER A 217 -23.76 -1.90 1.84
CA SER A 217 -24.81 -0.90 2.06
C SER A 217 -24.93 0.05 0.86
N ASP A 218 -26.05 0.77 0.74
CA ASP A 218 -26.27 1.80 -0.29
C ASP A 218 -25.40 3.05 -0.09
N ALA A 219 -24.89 3.25 1.14
CA ALA A 219 -23.98 4.32 1.47
C ALA A 219 -22.71 3.76 2.15
N ALA A 220 -21.57 4.30 1.76
CA ALA A 220 -20.30 4.08 2.44
C ALA A 220 -19.55 5.40 2.56
N CYS A 221 -18.59 5.46 3.49
CA CYS A 221 -17.66 6.56 3.59
C CYS A 221 -16.26 6.08 3.27
N PHE A 222 -15.66 6.72 2.28
CA PHE A 222 -14.27 6.51 1.93
C PHE A 222 -13.41 7.64 2.51
N ARG A 223 -12.27 7.26 3.08
CA ARG A 223 -11.29 8.19 3.64
C ARG A 223 -9.88 7.77 3.26
N LEU A 224 -9.01 8.75 3.15
CA LEU A 224 -7.55 8.59 3.13
C LEU A 224 -6.89 9.84 3.68
N PHE A 225 -5.62 9.75 4.02
CA PHE A 225 -4.75 10.91 4.20
C PHE A 225 -3.84 11.06 3.00
N TYR A 226 -3.61 12.30 2.56
CA TYR A 226 -2.70 12.60 1.47
C TYR A 226 -1.77 13.74 1.84
N GLN A 227 -0.60 13.78 1.23
CA GLN A 227 0.29 14.94 1.27
C GLN A 227 0.76 15.27 -0.13
N ILE A 228 0.47 16.50 -0.54
CA ILE A 228 0.87 17.10 -1.81
C ILE A 228 1.28 18.55 -1.51
N ALA A 229 2.42 19.01 -2.02
CA ALA A 229 2.91 20.35 -1.73
C ALA A 229 1.92 21.43 -2.20
N ASN A 230 1.71 22.45 -1.38
CA ASN A 230 0.78 23.54 -1.68
C ASN A 230 1.25 24.35 -2.90
N GLY A 231 0.33 24.62 -3.83
CA GLY A 231 0.63 25.35 -5.06
C GLY A 231 1.43 24.56 -6.10
N SER A 232 1.65 23.26 -5.89
CA SER A 232 2.27 22.39 -6.88
C SER A 232 1.29 21.94 -7.97
N ASP A 233 1.85 21.47 -9.08
CA ASP A 233 1.14 20.87 -10.21
C ASP A 233 0.84 19.37 -10.00
N ALA A 234 1.22 18.81 -8.85
CA ALA A 234 0.90 17.45 -8.48
C ALA A 234 -0.61 17.26 -8.21
N SER A 235 -1.14 16.10 -8.53
CA SER A 235 -2.56 15.79 -8.34
C SER A 235 -2.78 14.33 -7.96
N LEU A 236 -3.92 14.10 -7.31
CA LEU A 236 -4.42 12.79 -6.90
C LEU A 236 -5.88 12.68 -7.34
N ALA A 237 -6.31 11.51 -7.80
CA ALA A 237 -7.70 11.24 -8.11
C ALA A 237 -8.14 9.94 -7.44
N VAL A 238 -9.38 9.92 -6.97
CA VAL A 238 -10.04 8.75 -6.40
C VAL A 238 -11.25 8.42 -7.25
N GLU A 239 -11.39 7.17 -7.64
CA GLU A 239 -12.46 6.68 -8.52
C GLU A 239 -13.14 5.46 -7.91
N VAL A 240 -14.47 5.43 -8.02
CA VAL A 240 -15.25 4.20 -7.82
C VAL A 240 -15.58 3.64 -9.19
N ARG A 241 -15.22 2.38 -9.43
CA ARG A 241 -15.44 1.70 -10.70
C ARG A 241 -16.35 0.50 -10.50
N ASP A 242 -17.38 0.39 -11.33
CA ASP A 242 -18.19 -0.83 -11.40
C ASP A 242 -17.32 -2.01 -11.84
N ALA A 243 -17.59 -3.22 -11.34
CA ALA A 243 -16.89 -4.43 -11.74
C ALA A 243 -16.91 -4.67 -13.26
N SER A 244 -17.93 -4.16 -13.97
CA SER A 244 -18.02 -4.18 -15.44
C SER A 244 -17.08 -3.20 -16.15
N GLY A 245 -16.41 -2.31 -15.42
CA GLY A 245 -15.39 -1.38 -15.92
C GLY A 245 -15.73 0.13 -15.91
N PRO A 246 -16.99 0.59 -16.03
CA PRO A 246 -17.31 2.02 -16.00
C PRO A 246 -16.93 2.72 -14.70
N ILE A 247 -16.51 3.98 -14.80
CA ILE A 247 -16.31 4.87 -13.65
C ILE A 247 -17.67 5.41 -13.20
N VAL A 248 -18.02 5.19 -11.94
CA VAL A 248 -19.29 5.62 -11.33
C VAL A 248 -19.13 6.94 -10.61
N SER A 249 -17.97 7.19 -10.01
CA SER A 249 -17.66 8.45 -9.34
C SER A 249 -16.17 8.74 -9.43
N ARG A 250 -15.82 10.02 -9.51
CA ARG A 250 -14.44 10.49 -9.57
C ARG A 250 -14.30 11.79 -8.80
N TRP A 251 -13.25 11.88 -7.99
CA TRP A 251 -12.83 13.10 -7.31
C TRP A 251 -11.39 13.42 -7.65
N THR A 252 -11.08 14.69 -7.82
CA THR A 252 -9.72 15.19 -8.08
C THR A 252 -9.29 16.08 -6.94
N ILE A 253 -8.07 15.85 -6.47
CA ILE A 253 -7.45 16.44 -5.31
C ILE A 253 -6.14 17.09 -5.77
N THR A 254 -5.92 18.32 -5.34
CA THR A 254 -4.70 19.08 -5.60
C THR A 254 -4.07 19.51 -4.28
N GLY A 255 -2.79 19.87 -4.31
CA GLY A 255 -2.09 20.38 -3.13
C GLY A 255 -2.78 21.60 -2.53
N ARG A 256 -3.13 21.52 -1.24
CA ARG A 256 -3.73 22.60 -0.46
C ARG A 256 -3.10 22.58 0.95
N GLY A 257 -2.86 23.76 1.53
CA GLY A 257 -2.46 23.87 2.94
C GLY A 257 -0.97 24.14 3.14
N ASN A 258 -0.37 23.53 4.17
CA ASN A 258 0.95 23.85 4.71
C ASN A 258 1.93 22.65 4.69
N ASN A 259 1.94 21.85 3.61
CA ASN A 259 2.80 20.67 3.44
C ASN A 259 2.71 19.70 4.63
N SER A 260 1.50 19.35 5.01
CA SER A 260 1.19 18.40 6.09
C SER A 260 0.16 17.38 5.59
N TRP A 261 0.03 16.25 6.28
CA TRP A 261 -1.02 15.26 6.01
C TRP A 261 -2.41 15.89 6.06
N MET A 262 -3.14 15.78 4.95
CA MET A 262 -4.48 16.32 4.77
C MET A 262 -5.50 15.18 4.66
N PRO A 263 -6.64 15.26 5.37
CA PRO A 263 -7.68 14.27 5.23
C PRO A 263 -8.46 14.48 3.92
N PHE A 264 -8.77 13.39 3.23
CA PHE A 264 -9.81 13.29 2.22
C PHE A 264 -10.93 12.40 2.77
N SER A 265 -12.17 12.84 2.67
CA SER A 265 -13.33 12.09 3.16
C SER A 265 -14.49 12.33 2.22
N GLN A 266 -15.15 11.25 1.78
CA GLN A 266 -16.18 11.32 0.78
C GLN A 266 -17.27 10.29 1.00
N ASP A 267 -18.52 10.76 1.00
CA ASP A 267 -19.70 9.89 0.95
C ASP A 267 -19.77 9.24 -0.43
N LEU A 268 -19.79 7.91 -0.45
CA LEU A 268 -20.06 7.08 -1.61
C LEU A 268 -21.53 6.67 -1.58
N ASN A 269 -22.29 7.13 -2.57
CA ASN A 269 -23.72 6.81 -2.73
C ASN A 269 -23.92 6.06 -4.05
N ASN A 270 -25.04 5.33 -4.17
CA ASN A 270 -25.40 4.59 -5.39
C ASN A 270 -24.32 3.59 -5.83
N LEU A 271 -23.69 2.93 -4.86
CA LEU A 271 -22.66 1.93 -5.14
C LEU A 271 -23.21 0.78 -6.00
N PRO A 272 -22.47 0.31 -7.02
CA PRO A 272 -22.74 -0.93 -7.73
C PRO A 272 -22.77 -2.14 -6.79
N SER A 273 -23.31 -3.28 -7.23
CA SER A 273 -23.30 -4.53 -6.45
C SER A 273 -21.88 -5.00 -6.12
N GLU A 274 -20.96 -4.82 -7.07
CA GLU A 274 -19.53 -5.09 -6.93
C GLU A 274 -18.76 -3.93 -7.57
N TYR A 275 -17.74 -3.42 -6.89
CA TYR A 275 -16.96 -2.28 -7.36
C TYR A 275 -15.53 -2.35 -6.87
N THR A 276 -14.63 -1.58 -7.49
CA THR A 276 -13.28 -1.33 -6.99
C THR A 276 -13.09 0.16 -6.71
N ILE A 277 -12.12 0.48 -5.86
CA ILE A 277 -11.64 1.83 -5.67
C ILE A 277 -10.27 1.94 -6.34
N ARG A 278 -10.13 2.92 -7.23
CA ARG A 278 -8.88 3.23 -7.90
C ARG A 278 -8.37 4.58 -7.44
N ILE A 279 -7.08 4.64 -7.12
CA ILE A 279 -6.41 5.88 -6.77
C ILE A 279 -5.29 6.10 -7.78
N SER A 280 -5.36 7.20 -8.53
CA SER A 280 -4.31 7.62 -9.45
C SER A 280 -3.63 8.89 -8.97
N GLY A 281 -2.34 9.02 -9.22
CA GLY A 281 -1.58 10.20 -8.86
C GLY A 281 -0.61 10.60 -9.97
N THR A 282 -0.39 11.90 -10.09
CA THR A 282 0.58 12.51 -10.99
C THR A 282 1.48 13.41 -10.16
N PRO A 283 2.77 13.05 -9.97
CA PRO A 283 3.74 13.93 -9.34
C PRO A 283 3.93 15.24 -10.11
N GLY A 284 4.25 16.30 -9.38
CA GLY A 284 4.42 17.63 -9.92
C GLY A 284 5.77 17.78 -10.63
N LYS A 285 5.78 18.27 -11.86
CA LYS A 285 7.00 18.45 -12.66
C LYS A 285 7.70 19.75 -12.34
N LEU A 286 6.93 20.82 -12.11
CA LEU A 286 7.47 22.18 -11.97
C LEU A 286 8.17 22.36 -10.64
N GLN A 287 7.55 21.87 -9.57
CA GLN A 287 8.04 22.02 -8.19
C GLN A 287 8.63 20.73 -7.62
N ARG A 288 8.72 19.66 -8.44
CA ARG A 288 9.12 18.30 -7.98
C ARG A 288 8.34 17.90 -6.73
N SER A 289 7.02 17.99 -6.82
CA SER A 289 6.13 17.71 -5.69
C SER A 289 5.66 16.27 -5.71
N ASP A 290 6.00 15.54 -4.66
CA ASP A 290 5.56 14.18 -4.46
C ASP A 290 4.04 14.07 -4.28
N VAL A 291 3.51 12.87 -4.50
CA VAL A 291 2.15 12.50 -4.08
C VAL A 291 2.28 11.36 -3.08
N ALA A 292 1.89 11.61 -1.82
CA ALA A 292 1.87 10.59 -0.78
C ALA A 292 0.44 10.32 -0.31
N ILE A 293 0.13 9.05 -0.01
CA ILE A 293 -1.13 8.63 0.60
C ILE A 293 -0.87 7.66 1.76
N ASP A 294 -1.75 7.70 2.75
CA ASP A 294 -1.70 6.83 3.94
C ASP A 294 -3.12 6.65 4.51
N ASP A 295 -3.29 5.67 5.42
CA ASP A 295 -4.50 5.47 6.22
C ASP A 295 -5.81 5.45 5.41
N ILE A 296 -5.87 4.56 4.41
CA ILE A 296 -7.10 4.34 3.64
C ILE A 296 -8.13 3.63 4.52
N SER A 297 -9.38 4.08 4.49
CA SER A 297 -10.47 3.47 5.24
C SER A 297 -11.78 3.52 4.48
N LEU A 298 -12.52 2.42 4.53
CA LEU A 298 -13.88 2.32 4.00
C LEU A 298 -14.81 1.71 5.04
N PHE A 299 -15.89 2.40 5.36
CA PHE A 299 -16.88 1.92 6.32
C PHE A 299 -18.31 2.18 5.83
N SER A 300 -19.25 1.37 6.31
CA SER A 300 -20.66 1.50 5.95
C SER A 300 -21.30 2.75 6.56
N GLY A 301 -22.22 3.36 5.83
CA GLY A 301 -22.89 4.58 6.21
C GLY A 301 -22.17 5.85 5.76
N LYS A 302 -22.71 7.00 6.14
CA LYS A 302 -22.15 8.31 5.78
C LYS A 302 -20.88 8.61 6.57
N CYS A 303 -20.04 9.47 6.02
CA CYS A 303 -18.92 10.03 6.73
C CYS A 303 -19.41 10.83 7.94
N PRO A 304 -18.86 10.58 9.15
CA PRO A 304 -19.07 11.45 10.30
C PRO A 304 -18.84 12.91 9.92
N GLU A 305 -19.82 13.76 10.25
CA GLU A 305 -19.65 15.20 10.14
C GLU A 305 -18.44 15.60 11.00
N ARG A 306 -17.52 16.36 10.40
CA ARG A 306 -16.42 16.95 11.17
C ARG A 306 -17.08 17.82 12.25
N PRO A 307 -16.65 17.77 13.53
CA PRO A 307 -17.21 18.66 14.53
C PRO A 307 -17.07 20.08 14.03
N THR A 308 -18.18 20.71 13.66
CA THR A 308 -18.20 22.14 13.40
C THR A 308 -17.67 22.76 14.67
N ALA A 309 -16.56 23.51 14.57
CA ALA A 309 -16.09 24.31 15.69
C ALA A 309 -17.27 25.18 16.11
N THR A 310 -18.00 24.72 17.13
CA THR A 310 -19.11 25.44 17.69
C THR A 310 -18.44 26.67 18.26
N THR A 311 -18.73 27.81 17.66
CA THR A 311 -18.33 29.12 18.15
C THR A 311 -18.75 29.15 19.61
N SER A 312 -17.80 28.86 20.51
CA SER A 312 -18.03 28.86 21.94
C SER A 312 -18.38 30.29 22.27
N ALA A 313 -19.66 30.52 22.56
CA ALA A 313 -20.17 31.78 23.05
C ALA A 313 -19.25 32.23 24.20
N SER A 314 -18.66 33.41 24.02
CA SER A 314 -17.87 34.13 25.00
C SER A 314 -18.59 34.13 26.35
N SER A 315 -18.11 33.33 27.30
CA SER A 315 -18.36 33.56 28.72
C SER A 315 -17.28 34.52 29.21
N GLN A 316 -17.71 35.73 29.55
CA GLN A 316 -16.89 36.78 30.14
C GLN A 316 -16.26 36.29 31.44
N SER A 317 -14.93 36.26 31.47
CA SER A 317 -14.16 36.13 32.70
C SER A 317 -14.15 37.48 33.42
N THR A 318 -14.91 37.59 34.51
CA THR A 318 -14.70 38.63 35.52
C THR A 318 -13.53 38.21 36.40
N GLY A 319 -12.58 39.14 36.57
CA GLY A 319 -11.23 38.85 37.04
C GLY A 319 -11.07 38.60 38.53
N LEU A 320 -9.88 38.12 38.89
CA LEU A 320 -9.31 38.31 40.21
C LEU A 320 -7.78 38.44 40.13
N THR A 321 -7.35 39.67 40.39
CA THR A 321 -6.21 40.15 41.18
C THR A 321 -4.87 39.40 41.19
N THR A 322 -3.89 40.11 40.65
CA THR A 322 -2.45 40.21 40.92
C THR A 322 -1.96 39.80 42.31
N VAL A 323 -0.88 39.01 42.35
CA VAL A 323 0.21 39.19 43.33
C VAL A 323 1.54 38.97 42.60
N SER A 324 2.35 40.02 42.59
CA SER A 324 3.71 40.08 42.06
C SER A 324 4.71 39.48 43.05
N THR A 325 5.72 38.76 42.54
CA THR A 325 7.01 38.62 43.22
C THR A 325 8.11 38.59 42.17
N GLU A 326 8.86 39.68 42.10
CA GLU A 326 10.14 39.79 41.39
C GLU A 326 11.23 39.08 42.21
N THR A 327 12.11 38.31 41.56
CA THR A 327 13.53 38.24 41.98
C THR A 327 14.42 37.81 40.79
N THR A 328 15.09 38.81 40.23
CA THR A 328 16.52 38.83 39.81
C THR A 328 17.01 37.97 38.63
N GLN A 329 17.30 38.67 37.53
CA GLN A 329 18.24 38.27 36.48
C GLN A 329 19.69 38.33 36.99
N SER A 330 20.52 37.36 36.57
CA SER A 330 21.97 37.53 36.51
C SER A 330 22.46 37.22 35.10
N SER A 331 22.93 38.27 34.43
CA SER A 331 23.69 38.24 33.18
C SER A 331 25.15 37.85 33.44
N THR A 332 25.75 37.10 32.53
CA THR A 332 27.20 37.20 32.29
C THR A 332 27.46 37.12 30.79
N GLN A 333 27.88 38.24 30.21
CA GLN A 333 28.58 38.34 28.94
C GLN A 333 30.09 38.48 29.22
N SER A 334 30.91 37.85 28.39
CA SER A 334 32.17 38.38 27.82
C SER A 334 32.67 37.30 26.84
N GLY A 335 33.01 37.51 25.57
CA GLY A 335 33.51 38.70 24.88
C GLY A 335 34.95 38.42 24.39
N THR A 336 35.27 38.78 23.13
CA THR A 336 36.58 38.86 22.40
C THR A 336 36.60 37.91 21.16
N THR A 337 36.42 38.25 19.85
CA THR A 337 36.95 39.27 18.87
C THR A 337 38.47 39.22 18.71
N THR A 338 39.17 39.13 17.56
CA THR A 338 39.02 39.38 16.09
C THR A 338 40.35 38.87 15.43
N PRO A 339 40.77 39.14 14.16
CA PRO A 339 40.08 39.47 12.90
C PRO A 339 40.56 38.68 11.63
N SER A 340 39.72 38.81 10.60
CA SER A 340 39.94 38.96 9.13
C SER A 340 41.24 38.57 8.44
N GLU A 341 41.10 37.94 7.26
CA GLU A 341 41.68 38.48 6.01
C GLU A 341 40.88 38.05 4.78
N GLU A 342 40.52 39.05 3.98
CA GLU A 342 39.76 39.01 2.74
C GLU A 342 40.75 39.33 1.61
N LYS A 343 40.76 38.57 0.51
CA LYS A 343 41.48 38.96 -0.70
C LYS A 343 40.66 38.68 -1.96
N SER A 344 40.26 39.78 -2.58
CA SER A 344 39.62 39.89 -3.88
C SER A 344 40.65 39.72 -5.02
N SER A 345 40.24 39.04 -6.09
CA SER A 345 40.73 39.30 -7.47
C SER A 345 39.75 38.73 -8.51
N GLN A 346 39.35 39.58 -9.45
CA GLN A 346 38.47 39.32 -10.61
C GLN A 346 39.34 39.06 -11.89
N PRO A 347 38.74 38.93 -13.09
CA PRO A 347 38.37 37.71 -13.80
C PRO A 347 39.36 37.28 -14.91
N SER A 348 39.30 36.01 -15.32
CA SER A 348 39.92 35.55 -16.58
C SER A 348 38.97 34.65 -17.35
N THR A 349 38.59 35.10 -18.54
CA THR A 349 37.90 34.36 -19.60
C THR A 349 38.76 33.22 -20.14
N SER A 350 38.20 32.02 -20.24
CA SER A 350 38.69 30.99 -21.17
C SER A 350 37.53 30.09 -21.64
N THR A 351 37.20 30.31 -22.91
CA THR A 351 36.69 29.43 -23.97
C THR A 351 36.20 28.02 -23.60
N SER A 352 34.96 27.76 -24.01
CA SER A 352 34.23 26.50 -24.01
C SER A 352 34.86 25.39 -24.87
N ALA A 353 34.87 24.17 -24.34
CA ALA A 353 34.89 22.92 -25.11
C ALA A 353 33.70 22.04 -24.65
N PRO A 354 33.01 21.31 -25.56
CA PRO A 354 31.78 20.61 -25.23
C PRO A 354 32.10 19.33 -24.43
N GLN A 355 31.67 19.27 -23.17
CA GLN A 355 31.66 18.03 -22.41
C GLN A 355 30.55 17.13 -22.93
N THR A 356 30.95 16.00 -23.49
CA THR A 356 30.08 14.87 -23.83
C THR A 356 29.43 14.37 -22.53
N THR A 357 28.12 14.59 -22.39
CA THR A 357 27.30 14.00 -21.32
C THR A 357 27.28 12.49 -21.52
N THR A 358 28.09 11.78 -20.74
CA THR A 358 27.97 10.33 -20.59
C THR A 358 26.63 10.08 -19.92
N GLN A 359 25.65 9.53 -20.67
CA GLN A 359 24.41 9.05 -20.08
C GLN A 359 24.76 7.99 -19.04
N LYS A 360 24.49 8.29 -17.78
CA LYS A 360 24.65 7.35 -16.66
C LYS A 360 23.73 6.18 -16.95
N GLU A 361 24.27 4.98 -17.15
CA GLU A 361 23.48 3.77 -17.37
C GLU A 361 22.42 3.66 -16.26
N VAL A 362 21.16 3.66 -16.67
CA VAL A 362 20.01 3.49 -15.80
C VAL A 362 19.81 1.99 -15.64
N VAL A 363 19.93 1.49 -14.42
CA VAL A 363 19.66 0.09 -14.12
C VAL A 363 18.15 -0.15 -14.27
N THR A 364 17.77 -0.91 -15.29
CA THR A 364 16.39 -1.38 -15.47
C THR A 364 16.15 -2.59 -14.58
N CYS A 365 15.21 -2.48 -13.64
CA CYS A 365 14.91 -3.57 -12.72
C CYS A 365 14.00 -4.63 -13.34
N ALA A 366 14.17 -5.87 -12.87
CA ALA A 366 13.29 -6.97 -13.22
C ALA A 366 11.83 -6.70 -12.76
N PRO A 367 10.83 -7.38 -13.36
CA PRO A 367 9.46 -7.35 -12.86
C PRO A 367 9.42 -7.67 -11.36
N GLY A 368 8.63 -6.90 -10.60
CA GLY A 368 8.56 -7.05 -9.13
C GLY A 368 9.68 -6.35 -8.35
N GLN A 369 10.64 -5.70 -9.01
CA GLN A 369 11.74 -4.97 -8.35
C GLN A 369 11.84 -3.52 -8.80
N PHE A 370 12.33 -2.61 -7.96
CA PHE A 370 12.55 -1.19 -8.24
C PHE A 370 13.91 -0.68 -7.77
N ASN A 371 14.43 0.35 -8.44
CA ASN A 371 15.70 0.96 -8.11
C ASN A 371 15.46 2.10 -7.11
N CYS A 372 16.08 2.06 -5.93
CA CYS A 372 16.04 3.16 -4.94
C CYS A 372 16.86 4.39 -5.34
N ARG A 373 17.02 4.62 -6.64
CA ARG A 373 17.87 5.66 -7.25
C ARG A 373 19.34 5.65 -6.83
N ASP A 374 19.86 4.50 -6.43
CA ASP A 374 21.30 4.29 -6.29
C ASP A 374 21.98 3.95 -7.63
N ASN A 375 21.19 3.73 -8.70
CA ASN A 375 21.64 3.28 -10.02
C ASN A 375 22.55 2.03 -9.96
N LYS A 376 22.41 1.22 -8.91
CA LYS A 376 23.27 0.06 -8.65
C LYS A 376 22.48 -1.19 -8.27
N ASN A 377 21.38 -1.04 -7.54
CA ASN A 377 20.62 -2.17 -6.99
C ASN A 377 19.13 -2.06 -7.33
N CYS A 378 18.50 -3.21 -7.55
CA CYS A 378 17.06 -3.35 -7.63
C CYS A 378 16.60 -4.08 -6.37
N ILE A 379 15.70 -3.46 -5.63
CA ILE A 379 15.08 -4.08 -4.47
C ILE A 379 13.68 -4.56 -4.85
N PRO A 380 13.20 -5.68 -4.31
CA PRO A 380 11.82 -6.07 -4.51
C PRO A 380 10.81 -5.03 -4.03
N LEU A 381 9.61 -5.01 -4.60
CA LEU A 381 8.51 -4.10 -4.23
C LEU A 381 8.08 -4.27 -2.77
N ALA A 382 8.35 -5.44 -2.16
CA ALA A 382 8.10 -5.69 -0.75
C ALA A 382 9.07 -4.94 0.19
N LEU A 383 10.24 -4.51 -0.30
CA LEU A 383 11.28 -3.84 0.49
C LEU A 383 11.19 -2.31 0.40
N LEU A 384 11.74 -1.63 1.41
CA LEU A 384 11.68 -0.17 1.57
C LEU A 384 12.95 0.52 1.05
N CYS A 385 12.79 1.71 0.45
CA CYS A 385 13.91 2.60 0.14
C CYS A 385 14.26 3.52 1.31
N ASP A 386 14.59 2.94 2.46
CA ASP A 386 14.91 3.67 3.69
C ASP A 386 16.41 4.01 3.82
N GLY A 387 17.22 3.70 2.81
CA GLY A 387 18.68 3.89 2.82
C GLY A 387 19.42 2.89 3.71
N VAL A 388 18.72 1.90 4.28
CA VAL A 388 19.29 0.80 5.05
C VAL A 388 19.35 -0.43 4.15
N LYS A 389 20.49 -1.11 4.09
CA LYS A 389 20.51 -2.46 3.51
C LYS A 389 19.65 -3.34 4.41
N GLY A 390 18.50 -3.80 3.91
CA GLY A 390 17.63 -4.73 4.62
C GLY A 390 18.44 -5.90 5.20
N LEU A 391 18.45 -6.02 6.52
CA LEU A 391 19.13 -7.07 7.25
C LEU A 391 18.30 -8.36 7.18
N PHE A 392 18.34 -9.06 6.05
CA PHE A 392 18.09 -10.51 6.06
C PHE A 392 19.36 -11.21 6.54
N GLN A 393 19.57 -11.14 7.85
CA GLN A 393 20.77 -11.67 8.51
C GLN A 393 20.53 -13.10 9.01
N TRP A 394 20.04 -14.03 8.17
CA TRP A 394 19.85 -15.44 8.60
C TRP A 394 20.07 -16.52 7.53
N ILE A 395 20.72 -16.25 6.39
CA ILE A 395 21.12 -17.33 5.47
C ILE A 395 22.51 -17.03 4.88
N ASP A 396 23.55 -17.44 5.58
CA ASP A 396 24.87 -17.77 5.03
C ASP A 396 25.41 -18.98 5.82
N GLU A 397 25.03 -20.18 5.35
CA GLU A 397 25.79 -21.44 5.21
C GLU A 397 24.85 -22.64 5.00
#